data_AF-A0A9X5XHL8-F1
#
_entry.id   AF-A0A9X5XHL8-F1
#
_cell.length_a   1.000
_cell.length_b   1.000
_cell.length_c   1.000
_cell.angle_alpha   90.00
_cell.angle_beta   90.00
_cell.angle_gamma   90.00
#
_symmetry.space_group_name_H-M   'P 1'
#
loop_
_entity.id
_entity.type
_entity.pdbx_description
1 polymer ?
#
loop_
_entity_poly.entity_id
_entity_poly.type
_entity_poly.pdbx_seq_one_letter_code
_entity_poly.pdbx_strand_id
1 'polypeptide(L)'
;MTSAFLAFPSSPFAALVPYGWDDVWADEFAPYATEGLLAGRVIRVDRGQCDVVTTDGVLRADTAFVTPNDPMRVVCTGDWVAVEPAGNPRYVRTYLPRRTAFVRSTSSKRSEGQILAANVDYAVVAVSLALELDLGRVERFLALAWESGAQ
;
A
#
# COMPACT_ATOMS: atom_id res chain seq x y z
N MET A 1 30.84 -25.10 -27.42
CA MET A 1 29.52 -24.47 -27.63
C MET A 1 29.12 -23.81 -26.33
N THR A 2 29.37 -22.51 -26.23
CA THR A 2 29.15 -21.72 -25.01
C THR A 2 27.68 -21.33 -24.97
N SER A 3 26.96 -21.79 -23.96
CA SER A 3 25.56 -21.42 -23.73
C SER A 3 25.51 -19.94 -23.37
N ALA A 4 25.01 -19.10 -24.28
CA ALA A 4 24.67 -17.72 -23.98
C ALA A 4 23.42 -17.73 -23.11
N PHE A 5 23.59 -17.52 -21.81
CA PHE A 5 22.50 -17.11 -20.94
C PHE A 5 21.99 -15.77 -21.45
N LEU A 6 20.80 -15.75 -22.04
CA LEU A 6 20.09 -14.51 -22.34
C LEU A 6 19.82 -13.82 -21.00
N ALA A 7 20.50 -12.72 -20.74
CA ALA A 7 20.15 -11.83 -19.66
C ALA A 7 18.77 -11.25 -20.00
N PHE A 8 17.73 -11.71 -19.30
CA PHE A 8 16.45 -11.02 -19.32
C PHE A 8 16.71 -9.58 -18.87
N PRO A 9 16.23 -8.55 -19.60
CA PRO A 9 16.30 -7.20 -19.09
C PRO A 9 15.59 -7.19 -17.74
N SER A 10 16.33 -6.85 -16.69
CA SER A 10 15.74 -6.66 -15.37
C SER A 10 14.68 -5.57 -15.52
N SER A 11 13.42 -5.92 -15.26
CA SER A 11 12.31 -4.96 -15.25
C SER A 11 12.74 -3.72 -14.45
N PRO A 12 12.46 -2.49 -14.91
CA PRO A 12 12.78 -1.29 -14.14
C PRO A 12 12.16 -1.32 -12.74
N PHE A 13 11.11 -2.13 -12.54
CA PHE A 13 10.41 -2.32 -11.27
C PHE A 13 10.82 -3.61 -10.52
N ALA A 14 11.93 -4.26 -10.89
CA ALA A 14 12.38 -5.50 -10.25
C ALA A 14 12.52 -5.37 -8.72
N ALA A 15 12.95 -4.21 -8.23
CA ALA A 15 13.05 -3.91 -6.79
C ALA A 15 11.69 -3.87 -6.07
N LEU A 16 10.59 -3.67 -6.80
CA LEU A 16 9.23 -3.59 -6.26
C LEU A 16 8.49 -4.94 -6.30
N VAL A 17 8.96 -5.91 -7.07
CA VAL A 17 8.37 -7.26 -7.16
C VAL A 17 8.26 -7.96 -5.80
N PRO A 18 9.27 -7.91 -4.90
CA PRO A 18 9.14 -8.48 -3.54
C PRO A 18 8.02 -7.84 -2.71
N TYR A 19 7.56 -6.66 -3.12
CA TYR A 19 6.47 -5.93 -2.52
C TYR A 19 5.15 -6.12 -3.28
N GLY A 20 5.04 -7.09 -4.20
CA GLY A 20 3.79 -7.39 -4.90
C GLY A 20 3.51 -6.50 -6.12
N TRP A 21 4.55 -5.89 -6.71
CA TRP A 21 4.42 -5.20 -7.99
C TRP A 21 4.17 -6.20 -9.12
N ASP A 22 3.25 -5.87 -10.04
CA ASP A 22 2.89 -6.68 -11.20
C ASP A 22 2.58 -5.80 -12.42
N ASP A 23 2.27 -6.44 -13.55
CA ASP A 23 2.03 -5.75 -14.83
C ASP A 23 0.80 -4.84 -14.78
N VAL A 24 -0.22 -5.20 -14.00
CA VAL A 24 -1.42 -4.35 -13.83
C VAL A 24 -1.03 -3.05 -13.10
N TRP A 25 -0.15 -3.11 -12.09
CA TRP A 25 0.40 -1.88 -11.49
C TRP A 25 1.30 -1.10 -12.43
N ALA A 26 2.06 -1.77 -13.29
CA ALA A 26 2.86 -1.12 -14.31
C ALA A 26 1.98 -0.33 -15.31
N ASP A 27 0.87 -0.91 -15.73
CA ASP A 27 -0.10 -0.27 -16.63
C ASP A 27 -0.79 0.93 -15.96
N GLU A 28 -1.27 0.77 -14.72
CA GLU A 28 -1.86 1.86 -13.94
C GLU A 28 -0.86 2.99 -13.65
N PHE A 29 0.43 2.66 -13.55
CA PHE A 29 1.49 3.63 -13.31
C PHE A 29 1.98 4.35 -14.58
N ALA A 30 1.78 3.76 -15.76
CA ALA A 30 2.35 4.23 -17.02
C ALA A 30 2.11 5.74 -17.30
N PRO A 31 0.93 6.34 -17.03
CA PRO A 31 0.73 7.77 -17.21
C PRO A 31 1.70 8.61 -16.36
N TYR A 32 1.91 8.23 -15.10
CA TYR A 32 2.75 8.96 -14.15
C TYR A 32 4.25 8.79 -14.43
N ALA A 33 4.63 7.67 -15.05
CA ALA A 33 5.99 7.48 -15.54
C ALA A 33 6.34 8.54 -16.62
N THR A 34 5.37 8.90 -17.48
CA THR A 34 5.59 9.97 -18.49
C THR A 34 5.76 11.36 -17.87
N GLU A 35 5.25 11.56 -16.66
CA GLU A 35 5.43 12.78 -15.86
C GLU A 35 6.76 12.78 -15.06
N GLY A 36 7.55 11.71 -15.17
CA GLY A 36 8.82 11.58 -14.45
C GLY A 36 8.67 11.27 -12.97
N LEU A 37 7.51 10.77 -12.53
CA LEU A 37 7.31 10.31 -11.16
C LEU A 37 7.95 8.94 -10.92
N LEU A 38 8.16 8.59 -9.66
CA LEU A 38 8.60 7.27 -9.23
C LEU A 38 7.41 6.45 -8.73
N ALA A 39 7.36 5.18 -9.13
CA ALA A 39 6.50 4.21 -8.51
C ALA A 39 7.04 3.83 -7.13
N GLY A 40 6.15 3.63 -6.16
CA GLY A 40 6.57 3.05 -4.89
C GLY A 40 5.45 2.53 -4.02
N ARG A 41 5.81 1.68 -3.05
CA ARG A 41 4.89 1.13 -2.05
C ARG A 41 5.04 1.86 -0.74
N VAL A 42 3.92 2.31 -0.19
CA VAL A 42 3.87 2.90 1.15
C VAL A 42 4.08 1.80 2.19
N ILE A 43 5.17 1.88 2.94
CA ILE A 43 5.50 0.91 4.00
C ILE A 43 5.18 1.43 5.41
N ARG A 44 5.02 2.75 5.54
CA ARG A 44 4.72 3.42 6.80
C ARG A 44 4.02 4.75 6.55
N VAL A 45 3.07 5.11 7.41
CA VAL A 45 2.42 6.43 7.42
C VAL A 45 2.53 7.03 8.82
N ASP A 46 3.02 8.26 8.91
CA ASP A 46 3.04 9.05 10.14
C ASP A 46 2.54 10.47 9.85
N ARG A 47 1.37 10.81 10.40
CA ARG A 47 0.82 12.19 10.50
C ARG A 47 1.19 13.12 9.33
N GLY A 48 0.60 12.88 8.15
CA GLY A 48 0.76 13.74 6.96
C GLY A 48 1.98 13.43 6.10
N GLN A 49 2.73 12.38 6.44
CA GLN A 49 3.89 11.92 5.70
C GLN A 49 3.95 10.39 5.67
N CYS A 50 4.71 9.84 4.74
CA CYS A 50 4.90 8.40 4.59
C CYS A 50 6.32 8.03 4.15
N ASP A 51 6.71 6.80 4.48
CA ASP A 51 7.91 6.17 3.92
C ASP A 51 7.49 5.28 2.75
N VAL A 52 8.17 5.46 1.63
CA VAL A 52 7.84 4.82 0.35
C VAL A 52 9.08 4.06 -0.14
N VAL A 53 8.91 2.76 -0.41
CA VAL A 53 9.91 1.97 -1.14
C VAL A 53 9.74 2.25 -2.62
N THR A 54 10.77 2.76 -3.28
CA THR A 54 10.83 2.93 -4.74
C THR A 54 11.91 2.01 -5.33
N THR A 55 12.09 2.08 -6.65
CA THR A 55 13.19 1.42 -7.35
C THR A 55 14.57 1.88 -6.90
N ASP A 56 14.67 3.09 -6.34
CA ASP A 56 15.92 3.74 -5.95
C ASP A 56 16.20 3.62 -4.44
N GLY A 57 15.33 2.92 -3.70
CA GLY A 57 15.40 2.75 -2.26
C GLY A 57 14.24 3.38 -1.51
N VAL A 58 14.39 3.55 -0.20
CA VAL A 58 13.34 4.13 0.65
C VAL A 58 13.48 5.66 0.67
N LEU A 59 12.38 6.37 0.46
CA LEU A 59 12.30 7.82 0.62
C LEU A 59 11.16 8.23 1.54
N ARG A 60 11.27 9.44 2.09
CA ARG A 60 10.22 10.10 2.87
C ARG A 60 9.45 11.06 1.96
N ALA A 61 8.13 11.02 2.01
CA ALA A 61 7.26 11.90 1.23
C ALA A 61 6.13 12.49 2.08
N ASP A 62 5.67 13.68 1.68
CA ASP A 62 4.53 14.38 2.25
C ASP A 62 3.24 14.00 1.49
N THR A 63 2.13 13.88 2.22
CA THR A 63 0.85 13.41 1.68
C THR A 63 -0.15 14.54 1.43
N ALA A 64 0.24 15.81 1.53
CA ALA A 64 -0.67 16.95 1.44
C ALA A 64 -1.54 16.98 0.17
N PHE A 65 -1.02 16.54 -0.99
CA PHE A 65 -1.79 16.50 -2.24
C PHE A 65 -2.79 15.33 -2.33
N VAL A 66 -2.65 14.33 -1.46
CA VAL A 66 -3.43 13.08 -1.47
C VAL A 66 -4.12 12.83 -0.13
N THR A 67 -4.27 13.88 0.68
CA THR A 67 -5.02 13.85 1.93
C THR A 67 -6.28 14.71 1.77
N PRO A 68 -7.32 14.19 1.07
CA PRO A 68 -8.60 14.88 1.03
C PRO A 68 -9.25 14.90 2.42
N ASN A 69 -10.27 15.74 2.60
CA ASN A 69 -11.13 15.73 3.80
C ASN A 69 -12.00 14.45 3.94
N ASP A 70 -11.70 13.40 3.16
CA ASP A 70 -12.39 12.11 3.15
C ASP A 70 -11.49 11.03 3.79
N PRO A 71 -11.84 10.49 4.97
CA PRO A 71 -11.10 9.46 5.69
C PRO A 71 -10.90 8.15 4.92
N MET A 72 -11.71 7.90 3.88
CA MET A 72 -11.56 6.72 3.01
C MET A 72 -10.52 6.92 1.91
N ARG A 73 -10.14 8.16 1.64
CA ARG A 73 -9.24 8.55 0.53
C ARG A 73 -7.89 9.07 0.99
N VAL A 74 -7.53 8.86 2.25
CA VAL A 74 -6.19 9.13 2.80
C VAL A 74 -5.23 8.02 2.43
N VAL A 75 -3.95 8.36 2.18
CA VAL A 75 -2.88 7.37 1.99
C VAL A 75 -2.74 6.49 3.25
N CYS A 76 -2.58 5.19 3.05
CA CYS A 76 -2.34 4.22 4.10
C CYS A 76 -1.20 3.26 3.74
N THR A 77 -0.76 2.47 4.72
CA THR A 77 0.24 1.43 4.48
C THR A 77 -0.28 0.41 3.47
N GLY A 78 0.58 0.06 2.51
CA GLY A 78 0.29 -0.87 1.42
C GLY A 78 -0.23 -0.21 0.14
N ASP A 79 -0.55 1.09 0.16
CA ASP A 79 -0.86 1.83 -1.06
C ASP A 79 0.33 1.83 -2.02
N TRP A 80 0.02 1.71 -3.31
CA TRP A 80 0.94 2.03 -4.39
C TRP A 80 0.78 3.49 -4.77
N VAL A 81 1.89 4.21 -4.96
CA VAL A 81 1.89 5.66 -5.16
C VAL A 81 2.81 6.09 -6.29
N ALA A 82 2.48 7.23 -6.89
CA ALA A 82 3.38 8.00 -7.72
C ALA A 82 3.95 9.16 -6.88
N VAL A 83 5.26 9.21 -6.74
CA VAL A 83 5.97 10.15 -5.85
C VAL A 83 7.06 10.90 -6.59
N GLU A 84 7.35 12.13 -6.15
CA GLU A 84 8.39 12.94 -6.79
C GLU A 84 9.81 12.36 -6.63
N PRO A 85 10.62 12.34 -7.70
CA PRO A 85 11.98 11.80 -7.70
C PRO A 85 12.99 12.70 -6.97
N ALA A 86 12.63 13.95 -6.68
CA ALA A 86 13.47 14.91 -5.98
C ALA A 86 12.58 15.98 -5.31
N GLY A 87 13.14 16.69 -4.34
CA GLY A 87 12.43 17.72 -3.56
C GLY A 87 12.79 17.66 -2.08
N ASN A 88 12.54 18.77 -1.37
CA ASN A 88 12.58 18.81 0.09
C ASN A 88 11.50 19.79 0.61
N PRO A 89 10.29 19.29 0.93
CA PRO A 89 9.89 17.88 0.92
C PRO A 89 9.64 17.34 -0.50
N ARG A 90 9.60 16.01 -0.62
CA ARG A 90 9.03 15.30 -1.78
C ARG A 90 7.55 15.08 -1.52
N TYR A 91 6.72 15.10 -2.55
CA TYR A 91 5.28 14.87 -2.41
C TYR A 91 4.83 13.59 -3.08
N VAL A 92 3.89 12.89 -2.41
CA VAL A 92 3.04 11.90 -3.08
C VAL A 92 2.07 12.67 -3.97
N ARG A 93 2.10 12.41 -5.27
CA ARG A 93 1.24 13.09 -6.26
C ARG A 93 -0.11 12.39 -6.41
N THR A 94 -0.12 11.07 -6.34
CA THR A 94 -1.34 10.25 -6.32
C THR A 94 -1.06 8.88 -5.71
N TYR A 95 -2.11 8.18 -5.28
CA TYR A 95 -2.09 6.73 -5.11
C TYR A 95 -2.78 6.05 -6.29
N LEU A 96 -2.32 4.84 -6.65
CA LEU A 96 -2.95 3.99 -7.65
C LEU A 96 -4.24 3.37 -7.08
N PRO A 97 -5.15 2.82 -7.92
CA PRO A 97 -6.36 2.16 -7.44
C PRO A 97 -6.06 1.11 -6.36
N ARG A 98 -6.96 0.91 -5.39
CA ARG A 98 -6.80 -0.15 -4.37
C ARG A 98 -7.51 -1.42 -4.82
N ARG A 99 -6.83 -2.55 -4.78
CA ARG A 99 -7.44 -3.88 -5.04
C ARG A 99 -8.11 -4.45 -3.80
N THR A 100 -7.50 -4.25 -2.63
CA THR A 100 -8.07 -4.63 -1.32
C THR A 100 -7.94 -3.48 -0.34
N ALA A 101 -8.82 -3.44 0.67
CA ALA A 101 -8.79 -2.40 1.69
C ALA A 101 -9.35 -2.92 3.02
N PHE A 102 -8.56 -2.79 4.08
CA PHE A 102 -9.01 -3.02 5.44
C PHE A 102 -9.65 -1.74 5.98
N VAL A 103 -10.96 -1.77 6.19
CA VAL A 103 -11.70 -0.60 6.63
C VAL A 103 -12.29 -0.86 8.00
N ARG A 104 -12.02 0.04 8.95
CA ARG A 104 -12.68 0.03 10.25
C ARG A 104 -13.96 0.83 10.18
N SER A 105 -15.09 0.18 10.41
CA SER A 105 -16.36 0.88 10.64
C SER A 105 -16.33 1.58 12.01
N THR A 106 -16.75 2.85 12.05
CA THR A 106 -16.95 3.58 13.32
C THR A 106 -18.45 3.75 13.58
N SER A 107 -18.88 3.58 14.83
CA SER A 107 -20.30 3.59 15.23
C SER A 107 -20.91 4.99 15.38
N SER A 108 -20.18 6.06 15.03
CA SER A 108 -20.68 7.44 15.19
C SER A 108 -21.45 7.93 13.97
N LYS A 109 -22.42 8.83 14.19
CA LYS A 109 -23.40 9.39 13.23
C LYS A 109 -22.84 10.05 11.94
N ARG A 110 -21.52 10.06 11.75
CA ARG A 110 -20.84 10.30 10.46
C ARG A 110 -20.15 8.99 10.06
N SER A 111 -20.87 8.11 9.38
CA SER A 111 -20.43 6.74 9.03
C SER A 111 -19.37 6.72 7.91
N GLU A 112 -18.28 7.46 8.05
CA GLU A 112 -17.12 7.31 7.18
C GLU A 112 -16.16 6.33 7.85
N GLY A 113 -15.96 5.17 7.23
CA GLY A 113 -14.98 4.18 7.67
C GLY A 113 -13.57 4.78 7.64
N GLN A 114 -12.67 4.20 8.43
CA GLN A 114 -11.24 4.55 8.35
C GLN A 114 -10.48 3.41 7.67
N ILE A 115 -9.76 3.72 6.59
CA ILE A 115 -8.85 2.73 6.02
C ILE A 115 -7.64 2.52 6.93
N LEU A 116 -7.30 1.26 7.17
CA LEU A 116 -6.18 0.83 8.01
C LEU A 116 -5.00 0.30 7.18
N ALA A 117 -5.29 -0.39 6.08
CA ALA A 117 -4.30 -0.92 5.14
C ALA A 117 -4.94 -1.11 3.75
N ALA A 118 -4.14 -1.09 2.69
CA ALA A 118 -4.56 -1.34 1.31
C ALA A 118 -3.64 -2.34 0.62
N ASN A 119 -4.15 -3.01 -0.41
CA ASN A 119 -3.39 -3.96 -1.25
C ASN A 119 -2.63 -5.01 -0.40
N VAL A 120 -3.35 -5.56 0.56
CA VAL A 120 -2.92 -6.69 1.39
C VAL A 120 -3.74 -7.89 0.99
N ASP A 121 -3.06 -8.98 0.63
CA ASP A 121 -3.69 -10.22 0.17
C ASP A 121 -4.03 -11.16 1.31
N TYR A 122 -3.26 -11.10 2.42
CA TYR A 122 -3.39 -12.03 3.55
C TYR A 122 -3.52 -11.28 4.87
N ALA A 123 -4.46 -11.72 5.72
CA ALA A 123 -4.57 -11.30 7.11
C ALA A 123 -4.32 -12.48 8.05
N VAL A 124 -3.46 -12.27 9.04
CA VAL A 124 -3.17 -13.28 10.07
C VAL A 124 -3.73 -12.81 11.42
N VAL A 125 -4.65 -13.58 11.98
CA VAL A 125 -5.16 -13.36 13.35
C VAL A 125 -4.28 -14.11 14.33
N ALA A 126 -3.39 -13.39 15.02
CA ALA A 126 -2.53 -13.95 16.06
C ALA A 126 -3.17 -13.78 17.44
N VAL A 127 -3.36 -14.89 18.16
CA VAL A 127 -3.86 -14.91 19.55
C VAL A 127 -2.81 -15.49 20.49
N SER A 128 -2.69 -14.89 21.67
CA SER A 128 -1.83 -15.42 22.73
C SER A 128 -2.49 -16.64 23.37
N LEU A 129 -1.70 -17.69 23.58
CA LEU A 129 -2.10 -18.86 24.36
C LEU A 129 -1.79 -18.73 25.85
N ALA A 130 -1.22 -17.59 26.28
CA ALA A 130 -0.90 -17.34 27.69
C ALA A 130 -2.13 -17.02 28.55
N LEU A 131 -3.29 -16.77 27.92
CA LEU A 131 -4.56 -16.44 28.57
C LEU A 131 -5.66 -17.30 27.94
N GLU A 132 -6.82 -17.38 28.61
CA GLU A 132 -7.99 -18.04 28.05
C GLU A 132 -8.39 -17.42 26.70
N LEU A 133 -8.76 -18.29 25.75
CA LEU A 133 -9.14 -17.89 24.41
C LEU A 133 -10.50 -17.21 24.40
N ASP A 134 -10.51 -15.96 23.98
CA ASP A 134 -11.72 -15.18 23.72
C ASP A 134 -12.20 -15.46 22.28
N LEU A 135 -13.03 -16.51 22.13
CA LEU A 135 -13.54 -16.94 20.82
C LEU A 135 -14.33 -15.83 20.12
N GLY A 136 -15.12 -15.04 20.86
CA GLY A 136 -15.88 -13.94 20.29
C GLY A 136 -14.99 -12.84 19.69
N ARG A 137 -13.81 -12.60 20.27
CA ARG A 137 -12.80 -11.70 19.68
C ARG A 137 -12.20 -12.27 18.40
N VAL A 138 -11.90 -13.57 18.38
CA VAL A 138 -11.38 -14.25 17.18
C VAL A 138 -12.38 -14.17 16.04
N GLU A 139 -13.66 -14.49 16.30
CA GLU A 139 -14.74 -14.39 15.32
C GLU A 139 -14.85 -12.97 14.72
N ARG A 140 -14.78 -11.93 15.57
CA ARG A 140 -14.82 -10.54 15.10
C ARG A 140 -13.63 -10.17 14.23
N PHE A 141 -12.43 -10.65 14.53
CA PHE A 141 -11.26 -10.39 13.67
C PHE A 141 -11.34 -11.16 12.35
N LEU A 142 -11.86 -12.39 12.36
CA LEU A 142 -12.09 -13.15 11.13
C LEU A 142 -13.14 -12.48 10.23
N ALA A 143 -14.22 -11.97 10.81
CA ALA A 143 -15.22 -11.20 10.06
C ALA A 143 -14.62 -9.95 9.39
N LEU A 144 -13.82 -9.17 10.14
CA LEU A 144 -13.12 -8.00 9.59
C LEU A 144 -12.13 -8.36 8.47
N ALA A 145 -11.41 -9.48 8.61
CA ALA A 145 -10.52 -9.97 7.56
C ALA A 145 -11.29 -10.34 6.30
N TRP A 146 -12.40 -11.08 6.45
CA TRP A 146 -13.25 -11.49 5.34
C TRP A 146 -13.87 -10.30 4.58
N GLU A 147 -14.35 -9.28 5.30
CA GLU A 147 -14.94 -8.07 4.71
C GLU A 147 -13.92 -7.20 3.94
N SER A 148 -12.61 -7.37 4.18
CA SER A 148 -11.55 -6.56 3.55
C SER A 148 -11.20 -6.97 2.11
N GLY A 149 -11.65 -8.16 1.69
CA GLY A 149 -11.25 -8.78 0.42
C GLY A 149 -9.89 -9.50 0.45
N ALA A 150 -9.21 -9.55 1.60
CA ALA A 150 -8.06 -10.42 1.80
C ALA A 150 -8.49 -11.89 1.96
N GLN A 151 -7.62 -12.83 1.55
CA GLN A 151 -7.82 -14.28 1.64
C GLN A 151 -7.08 -14.93 2.80
#